data_AF-R4XDQ1-F1
#
_entry.id   AF-R4XDQ1-F1
#
_cell.length_a   1.000
_cell.length_b   1.000
_cell.length_c   1.000
_cell.angle_alpha   90.00
_cell.angle_beta   90.00
_cell.angle_gamma   90.00
#
_symmetry.space_group_name_H-M   'P 1'
#
loop_
_entity.id
_entity.type
_entity.pdbx_description
1 polymer ?
#
loop_
_entity_poly.entity_id
_entity_poly.type
_entity_poly.pdbx_seq_one_letter_code
_entity_poly.pdbx_strand_id
1 'polypeptide(L)'
;MNYEASLPAPQSLEQARVKLQQLTTSLQALQYRIQSGTPLPPWSQIQSGLSVILTQLASLTETLARSEDEIRAIVVFPNATFPVTTHEGLLTTLMRTKPLPESEDWIQQVKVEGEGLVAVPDFKWSMNENEDEEDIPGDEYNITEWLNIQKSKRQWTGFYTKQEMDDAFEIDRDDLDDIRKSRQEESDQSMLAMKAMMRFARSGR
;
A
#
# COMPACT_ATOMS: atom_id res chain seq x y z
N MET A 1 52.22 -5.75 11.16
CA MET A 1 51.58 -4.47 10.80
C MET A 1 50.10 -4.64 11.06
N ASN A 2 49.62 -4.06 12.15
CA ASN A 2 48.23 -4.14 12.59
C ASN A 2 47.44 -3.13 11.76
N TYR A 3 46.62 -3.59 10.82
CA TYR A 3 45.70 -2.69 10.11
C TYR A 3 44.59 -2.29 11.08
N GLU A 4 44.53 -0.98 11.30
CA GLU A 4 43.56 -0.27 12.13
C GLU A 4 42.12 -0.66 11.80
N ALA A 5 41.30 -0.55 12.84
CA ALA A 5 39.88 -0.81 12.89
C ALA A 5 39.13 -0.45 11.59
N SER A 6 38.40 -1.42 11.05
CA SER A 6 37.32 -1.14 10.11
C SER A 6 36.45 -0.03 10.72
N LEU A 7 36.31 1.09 10.00
CA LEU A 7 35.40 2.15 10.40
C LEU A 7 34.04 1.51 10.75
N PRO A 8 33.43 1.87 11.90
CA PRO A 8 32.15 1.32 12.27
C PRO A 8 31.17 1.56 11.13
N ALA A 9 30.35 0.55 10.83
CA ALA A 9 29.31 0.70 9.83
C ALA A 9 28.46 1.93 10.16
N PRO A 10 28.09 2.74 9.16
CA PRO A 10 27.27 3.91 9.39
C PRO A 10 25.97 3.50 10.05
N GLN A 11 25.48 4.35 10.96
CA GLN A 11 24.30 4.05 11.77
C GLN A 11 23.07 3.73 10.91
N SER A 12 22.95 4.37 9.75
CA SER A 12 21.90 4.11 8.74
C SER A 12 21.93 2.67 8.23
N LEU A 13 23.11 2.11 7.96
CA LEU A 13 23.26 0.73 7.51
C LEU A 13 22.90 -0.27 8.62
N GLU A 14 23.25 0.04 9.87
CA GLU A 14 22.86 -0.81 11.01
C GLU A 14 21.35 -0.79 11.23
N GLN A 15 20.70 0.37 11.06
CA GLN A 15 19.23 0.46 11.08
C GLN A 15 18.60 -0.41 9.98
N ALA A 16 19.10 -0.32 8.74
CA ALA A 16 18.63 -1.14 7.63
C ALA A 16 18.84 -2.65 7.91
N ARG A 17 19.98 -3.02 8.50
CA ARG A 17 20.29 -4.41 8.89
C ARG A 17 19.27 -4.96 9.89
N VAL A 18 18.95 -4.22 10.95
CA VAL A 18 17.97 -4.65 11.96
C VAL A 18 16.60 -4.89 11.31
N LYS A 19 16.19 -4.01 10.38
CA LYS A 19 14.92 -4.14 9.64
C LYS A 19 14.92 -5.35 8.70
N LEU A 20 16.01 -5.59 7.98
CA LEU A 20 16.18 -6.79 7.13
C LEU A 20 16.14 -8.08 7.95
N GLN A 21 16.76 -8.09 9.13
CA GLN A 21 16.71 -9.25 10.04
C GLN A 21 15.29 -9.52 10.54
N GLN A 22 14.55 -8.46 10.88
CA GLN A 22 13.14 -8.56 11.27
C GLN A 22 12.28 -9.16 10.15
N LEU A 23 12.45 -8.68 8.92
CA LEU A 23 11.76 -9.18 7.74
C LEU A 23 12.12 -10.64 7.42
N THR A 24 13.39 -11.01 7.55
CA THR A 24 13.82 -12.39 7.35
C THR A 24 13.18 -13.33 8.37
N THR A 25 13.11 -12.89 9.63
CA THR A 25 12.49 -13.66 10.71
C THR A 25 10.98 -13.83 10.48
N SER A 26 10.29 -12.78 10.00
CA SER A 26 8.85 -12.87 9.70
C SER A 26 8.55 -13.75 8.49
N LEU A 27 9.38 -13.72 7.46
CA LEU A 27 9.29 -14.63 6.31
C LEU A 27 9.50 -16.09 6.72
N GLN A 28 10.51 -16.37 7.55
CA GLN A 28 10.75 -17.71 8.09
C GLN A 28 9.56 -18.20 8.92
N ALA A 29 8.97 -17.33 9.75
CA ALA A 29 7.78 -17.68 10.52
C ALA A 29 6.58 -17.98 9.62
N LEU A 30 6.37 -17.22 8.55
CA LEU A 30 5.31 -17.49 7.56
C LEU A 30 5.57 -18.81 6.82
N GLN A 31 6.80 -19.05 6.38
CA GLN A 31 7.20 -20.28 5.72
C GLN A 31 6.95 -21.49 6.62
N TYR A 32 7.35 -21.42 7.89
CA TYR A 32 7.10 -22.46 8.87
C TYR A 32 5.61 -22.73 9.06
N ARG A 33 4.77 -21.68 9.13
CA ARG A 33 3.30 -21.84 9.23
C ARG A 33 2.70 -22.56 8.02
N ILE A 34 3.16 -22.25 6.82
CA ILE A 34 2.70 -22.90 5.59
C ILE A 34 3.13 -24.37 5.55
N GLN A 35 4.38 -24.66 5.95
CA GLN A 35 4.92 -26.02 5.92
C GLN A 35 4.36 -26.92 7.04
N SER A 36 4.08 -26.35 8.22
CA SER A 36 3.58 -27.08 9.39
C SER A 36 2.07 -27.33 9.37
N GLY A 37 1.31 -26.50 8.65
CA GLY A 37 -0.13 -26.66 8.50
C GLY A 37 -0.48 -27.68 7.43
N THR A 38 -0.52 -28.97 7.80
CA THR A 38 -1.26 -29.99 7.07
C THR A 38 -2.49 -30.38 7.90
N PRO A 39 -3.72 -29.93 7.56
CA PRO A 39 -4.14 -29.20 6.36
C PRO A 39 -3.73 -27.71 6.35
N LEU A 40 -3.74 -27.10 5.15
CA LEU A 40 -3.32 -25.72 4.91
C LEU A 40 -3.94 -24.76 5.95
N PRO A 41 -3.16 -23.84 6.56
CA PRO A 41 -3.70 -22.94 7.58
C PRO A 41 -4.84 -22.08 7.01
N PRO A 42 -5.78 -21.64 7.86
CA PRO A 42 -6.89 -20.80 7.43
C PRO A 42 -6.38 -19.47 6.85
N TRP A 43 -7.04 -18.99 5.79
CA TRP A 43 -6.64 -17.80 5.03
C TRP A 43 -6.37 -16.56 5.90
N SER A 44 -7.16 -16.33 6.94
CA SER A 44 -6.98 -15.21 7.87
C SER A 44 -5.61 -15.20 8.57
N GLN A 45 -5.04 -16.37 8.84
CA GLN A 45 -3.72 -16.51 9.44
C GLN A 45 -2.60 -16.20 8.44
N ILE A 46 -2.79 -16.53 7.17
CA ILE A 46 -1.85 -16.18 6.09
C ILE A 46 -1.92 -14.68 5.83
N GLN A 47 -3.13 -14.13 5.69
CA GLN A 47 -3.35 -12.70 5.47
C GLN A 47 -2.73 -11.86 6.60
N SER A 48 -2.95 -12.22 7.86
CA SER A 48 -2.34 -11.48 8.98
C SER A 48 -0.82 -11.54 8.96
N GLY A 49 -0.22 -12.69 8.62
CA GLY A 49 1.23 -12.81 8.43
C GLY A 49 1.76 -11.94 7.30
N LEU A 50 1.03 -11.91 6.17
CA LEU A 50 1.36 -11.04 5.03
C LEU A 50 1.25 -9.56 5.39
N SER A 51 0.20 -9.14 6.11
CA SER A 51 0.07 -7.76 6.58
C SER A 51 1.25 -7.32 7.44
N VAL A 52 1.75 -8.19 8.32
CA VAL A 52 2.95 -7.91 9.11
C VAL A 52 4.17 -7.73 8.20
N ILE A 53 4.39 -8.62 7.23
CA ILE A 53 5.49 -8.50 6.27
C ILE A 53 5.38 -7.18 5.47
N LEU A 54 4.19 -6.80 5.02
CA LEU A 54 3.95 -5.56 4.30
C LEU A 54 4.32 -4.33 5.15
N THR A 55 3.94 -4.31 6.43
CA THR A 55 4.32 -3.20 7.32
C THR A 55 5.84 -3.13 7.56
N GLN A 56 6.51 -4.27 7.66
CA GLN A 56 7.97 -4.34 7.81
C GLN A 56 8.68 -3.89 6.53
N LEU A 57 8.17 -4.30 5.36
CA LEU A 57 8.69 -3.88 4.06
C LEU A 57 8.51 -2.38 3.84
N ALA A 58 7.34 -1.82 4.16
CA ALA A 58 7.10 -0.37 4.11
C ALA A 58 8.05 0.40 5.04
N SER A 59 8.25 -0.08 6.27
CA SER A 59 9.21 0.51 7.20
C SER A 59 10.65 0.45 6.68
N LEU A 60 11.04 -0.66 6.05
CA LEU A 60 12.36 -0.83 5.45
C LEU A 60 12.55 0.12 4.28
N THR A 61 11.57 0.24 3.37
CA THR A 61 11.65 1.18 2.24
C THR A 61 11.75 2.62 2.71
N GLU A 62 11.03 3.00 3.76
CA GLU A 62 11.13 4.34 4.35
C GLU A 62 12.53 4.60 4.93
N THR A 63 13.12 3.60 5.62
CA THR A 63 14.47 3.74 6.18
C THR A 63 15.55 3.86 5.10
N LEU A 64 15.42 3.10 4.01
CA LEU A 64 16.33 3.17 2.87
C LEU A 64 16.18 4.50 2.12
N ALA A 65 14.96 4.97 1.90
CA ALA A 65 14.70 6.27 1.26
C ALA A 65 15.27 7.42 2.10
N ARG A 66 15.12 7.39 3.43
CA ARG A 66 15.67 8.40 4.33
C ARG A 66 17.21 8.44 4.34
N SER A 67 17.86 7.31 4.10
CA SER A 67 19.32 7.18 4.12
C SER A 67 19.93 6.97 2.73
N GLU A 68 19.18 7.28 1.68
CA GLU A 68 19.56 7.01 0.30
C GLU A 68 20.89 7.69 -0.08
N ASP A 69 21.05 8.96 0.28
CA ASP A 69 22.26 9.73 -0.03
C ASP A 69 23.51 9.16 0.65
N GLU A 70 23.38 8.74 1.91
CA GLU A 70 24.47 8.12 2.67
C GLU A 70 24.85 6.76 2.08
N ILE A 71 23.86 5.93 1.76
CA ILE A 71 24.08 4.58 1.23
C ILE A 71 24.70 4.65 -0.18
N ARG A 72 24.24 5.58 -1.03
CA ARG A 72 24.79 5.78 -2.38
C ARG A 72 26.25 6.22 -2.38
N ALA A 73 26.70 6.92 -1.34
CA ALA A 73 28.10 7.33 -1.21
C ALA A 73 29.04 6.19 -0.82
N ILE A 74 28.52 5.05 -0.34
CA ILE A 74 29.31 3.92 0.15
C ILE A 74 29.61 2.96 -1.00
N VAL A 75 30.89 2.64 -1.18
CA VAL A 75 31.35 1.58 -2.09
C VAL A 75 31.71 0.35 -1.28
N VAL A 76 31.08 -0.78 -1.61
CA VAL A 76 31.30 -2.06 -0.91
C VAL A 76 32.39 -2.86 -1.64
N PHE A 77 33.39 -3.32 -0.89
CA PHE A 77 34.45 -4.20 -1.36
C PHE A 77 34.75 -5.28 -0.32
N PRO A 78 35.24 -6.48 -0.72
CA PRO A 78 35.59 -7.52 0.23
C PRO A 78 36.76 -7.09 1.12
N ASN A 79 36.70 -7.45 2.40
CA ASN A 79 37.81 -7.25 3.32
C ASN A 79 39.01 -8.15 2.92
N ALA A 80 40.23 -7.73 3.25
CA ALA A 80 41.47 -8.49 3.07
C ALA A 80 41.46 -9.86 3.79
N THR A 81 40.58 -10.03 4.77
CA THR A 81 40.37 -11.31 5.48
C THR A 81 39.49 -12.30 4.72
N PHE A 82 38.76 -11.86 3.70
CA PHE A 82 37.88 -12.73 2.94
C PHE A 82 38.69 -13.53 1.90
N PRO A 83 38.58 -14.87 1.83
CA PRO A 83 39.34 -15.69 0.91
C PRO A 83 38.76 -15.60 -0.52
N VAL A 84 39.17 -14.59 -1.27
CA VAL A 84 38.67 -14.29 -2.63
C VAL A 84 38.96 -15.42 -3.63
N THR A 85 40.13 -16.07 -3.51
CA THR A 85 40.58 -17.09 -4.48
C THR A 85 39.85 -18.43 -4.36
N THR A 86 39.34 -18.78 -3.17
CA THR A 86 38.62 -20.06 -2.95
C THR A 86 37.11 -19.93 -3.14
N HIS A 87 36.55 -18.73 -2.90
CA HIS A 87 35.11 -18.50 -2.88
C HIS A 87 34.68 -17.32 -3.75
N GLU A 88 35.28 -17.18 -4.94
CA GLU A 88 34.93 -16.14 -5.91
C GLU A 88 33.44 -16.21 -6.33
N GLY A 89 32.91 -17.42 -6.57
CA GLY A 89 31.50 -17.61 -6.95
C GLY A 89 30.50 -17.16 -5.86
N LEU A 90 30.86 -17.33 -4.59
CA LEU A 90 30.05 -16.84 -3.48
C LEU A 90 30.11 -15.31 -3.39
N LEU A 91 31.30 -14.73 -3.54
CA LEU A 91 31.49 -13.28 -3.48
C LEU A 91 30.69 -12.56 -4.57
N THR A 92 30.76 -13.06 -5.81
CA THR A 92 30.01 -12.51 -6.94
C THR A 92 28.50 -12.64 -6.75
N THR A 93 28.03 -13.69 -6.05
CA THR A 93 26.62 -13.85 -5.69
C THR A 93 26.19 -12.88 -4.59
N LEU A 94 27.01 -12.68 -3.55
CA LEU A 94 26.70 -11.78 -2.43
C LEU A 94 26.72 -10.30 -2.85
N MET A 95 27.67 -9.91 -3.71
CA MET A 95 27.78 -8.52 -4.20
C MET A 95 27.00 -8.27 -5.50
N ARG A 96 26.13 -9.21 -5.89
CA ARG A 96 25.32 -9.05 -7.10
C ARG A 96 24.31 -7.92 -6.92
N THR A 97 24.37 -6.93 -7.80
CA THR A 97 23.38 -5.84 -7.91
C THR A 97 22.32 -6.10 -8.98
N LYS A 98 22.53 -7.11 -9.84
CA LYS A 98 21.60 -7.43 -10.92
C LYS A 98 20.30 -8.01 -10.34
N PRO A 99 19.12 -7.44 -10.66
CA PRO A 99 17.84 -7.96 -10.20
C PRO A 99 17.55 -9.37 -10.74
N LEU A 100 16.46 -9.97 -10.25
CA LEU A 100 15.99 -11.27 -10.71
C LEU A 100 15.41 -11.16 -12.14
N PRO A 101 15.53 -12.19 -12.98
CA PRO A 101 15.04 -12.13 -14.36
C PRO A 101 13.54 -11.79 -14.42
N GLU A 102 12.72 -12.39 -13.55
CA GLU A 102 11.28 -12.09 -13.46
C GLU A 102 10.99 -10.61 -13.17
N SER A 103 11.79 -9.99 -12.30
CA SER A 103 11.66 -8.55 -12.03
C SER A 103 12.16 -7.68 -13.18
N GLU A 104 13.16 -8.12 -13.96
CA GLU A 104 13.58 -7.42 -15.18
C GLU A 104 12.48 -7.44 -16.24
N ASP A 105 11.82 -8.59 -16.42
CA ASP A 105 10.73 -8.76 -17.37
C ASP A 105 9.55 -7.85 -17.01
N TRP A 106 9.19 -7.77 -15.73
CA TRP A 106 8.13 -6.86 -15.27
C TRP A 106 8.48 -5.39 -15.49
N ILE A 107 9.73 -5.00 -15.24
CA ILE A 107 10.20 -3.62 -15.51
C ILE A 107 10.12 -3.31 -17.00
N GLN A 108 10.50 -4.25 -17.86
CA GLN A 108 10.43 -4.08 -19.32
C GLN A 108 8.97 -3.98 -19.80
N GLN A 109 8.08 -4.84 -19.29
CA GLN A 109 6.66 -4.81 -19.62
C GLN A 109 6.05 -3.46 -19.26
N VAL A 110 6.29 -2.97 -18.04
CA VAL A 110 5.77 -1.66 -17.59
C VAL A 110 6.32 -0.51 -18.44
N LYS A 111 7.57 -0.58 -18.91
CA LYS A 111 8.13 0.43 -19.82
C LYS A 111 7.41 0.44 -21.17
N VAL A 112 7.18 -0.73 -21.76
CA VAL A 112 6.48 -0.84 -23.05
C VAL A 112 5.03 -0.36 -22.94
N GLU A 113 4.33 -0.73 -21.86
CA GLU A 113 2.98 -0.25 -21.59
C GLU A 113 2.95 1.26 -21.32
N GLY A 114 3.90 1.78 -20.53
CA GLY A 114 4.02 3.20 -20.23
C GLY A 114 4.32 4.05 -21.47
N GLU A 115 5.20 3.59 -22.35
CA GLU A 115 5.50 4.23 -23.64
C GLU A 115 4.29 4.17 -24.59
N GLY A 116 3.52 3.09 -24.55
CA GLY A 116 2.25 2.95 -25.30
C GLY A 116 1.13 3.88 -24.81
N LEU A 117 1.15 4.26 -23.53
CA LEU A 117 0.16 5.17 -22.93
C LEU A 117 0.39 6.65 -23.26
N VAL A 118 1.60 7.06 -23.67
CA VAL A 118 1.90 8.43 -24.12
C VAL A 118 1.12 8.79 -25.41
N ALA A 119 0.59 7.80 -26.12
CA ALA A 119 -0.21 7.99 -27.33
C ALA A 119 -1.73 8.12 -27.09
N VAL A 120 -2.22 8.06 -25.85
CA VAL A 120 -3.64 8.29 -25.55
C VAL A 120 -3.87 9.80 -25.45
N PRO A 121 -4.66 10.42 -26.34
CA PRO A 121 -4.99 11.84 -26.21
C PRO A 121 -5.79 12.04 -24.92
N ASP A 122 -5.47 13.10 -24.18
CA ASP A 122 -6.11 13.56 -22.94
C ASP A 122 -7.52 12.99 -22.76
N PHE A 123 -7.63 11.97 -21.92
CA PHE A 123 -8.92 11.46 -21.48
C PHE A 123 -9.51 12.49 -20.51
N LYS A 124 -10.10 13.55 -21.08
CA LYS A 124 -10.81 14.58 -20.33
C LYS A 124 -12.09 13.95 -19.78
N TRP A 125 -12.15 13.78 -18.46
CA TRP A 125 -13.39 13.38 -17.79
C TRP A 125 -14.45 14.45 -18.09
N SER A 126 -15.40 14.12 -18.98
CA SER A 126 -16.61 14.92 -19.19
C SER A 126 -17.55 14.66 -18.01
N MET A 127 -17.39 15.40 -16.91
CA MET A 127 -18.42 15.44 -15.88
C MET A 127 -19.61 16.30 -16.34
N ASN A 128 -20.79 15.81 -16.02
CA ASN A 128 -22.08 16.44 -16.29
C ASN A 128 -22.24 17.66 -15.36
N GLU A 129 -22.42 18.85 -15.93
CA GLU A 129 -22.44 20.20 -15.31
C GLU A 129 -23.54 20.46 -14.25
N ASN A 130 -24.19 19.45 -13.68
CA ASN A 130 -25.43 19.64 -12.90
C ASN A 130 -25.42 19.15 -11.45
N GLU A 131 -24.28 18.88 -10.83
CA GLU A 131 -24.19 18.62 -9.38
C GLU A 131 -22.96 19.34 -8.80
N ASP A 132 -23.22 20.41 -8.03
CA ASP A 132 -22.34 21.06 -7.06
C ASP A 132 -20.87 21.26 -7.49
N GLU A 133 -20.68 22.24 -8.36
CA GLU A 133 -19.39 22.67 -8.96
C GLU A 133 -18.46 23.45 -8.01
N GLU A 134 -18.61 23.32 -6.68
CA GLU A 134 -17.79 24.07 -5.70
C GLU A 134 -16.59 23.28 -5.13
N ASP A 135 -16.43 21.98 -5.44
CA ASP A 135 -15.48 21.13 -4.70
C ASP A 135 -14.58 20.22 -5.58
N ILE A 136 -14.42 20.54 -6.87
CA ILE A 136 -13.50 19.80 -7.76
C ILE A 136 -12.31 20.70 -8.16
N PRO A 137 -11.16 20.63 -7.44
CA PRO A 137 -9.94 21.32 -7.84
C PRO A 137 -9.26 20.57 -8.99
N GLY A 138 -8.79 21.35 -9.98
CA GLY A 138 -8.28 20.87 -11.27
C GLY A 138 -7.04 19.98 -11.25
N ASP A 139 -6.66 19.61 -12.48
CA ASP A 139 -5.81 18.52 -12.99
C ASP A 139 -4.41 18.28 -12.37
N GLU A 140 -4.02 19.02 -11.32
CA GLU A 140 -2.69 18.92 -10.69
C GLU A 140 -2.73 18.52 -9.20
N TYR A 141 -3.91 18.26 -8.65
CA TYR A 141 -4.06 17.91 -7.23
C TYR A 141 -4.16 16.41 -6.95
N ASN A 142 -3.37 15.99 -5.96
CA ASN A 142 -3.21 14.63 -5.48
C ASN A 142 -4.57 14.00 -5.11
N ILE A 143 -5.06 13.08 -5.95
CA ILE A 143 -6.33 12.34 -5.76
C ILE A 143 -6.43 11.75 -4.34
N THR A 144 -5.29 11.41 -3.71
CA THR A 144 -5.27 10.90 -2.34
C THR A 144 -5.64 11.96 -1.30
N GLU A 145 -5.29 13.22 -1.51
CA GLU A 145 -5.66 14.35 -0.64
C GLU A 145 -7.16 14.63 -0.73
N TRP A 146 -7.72 14.69 -1.94
CA TRP A 146 -9.16 14.76 -2.15
C TRP A 146 -9.89 13.60 -1.48
N LEU A 147 -9.39 12.37 -1.64
CA LEU A 147 -9.99 11.19 -1.02
C LEU A 147 -9.93 11.24 0.51
N ASN A 148 -8.86 11.80 1.08
CA ASN A 148 -8.75 12.05 2.51
C ASN A 148 -9.76 13.12 2.99
N ILE A 149 -9.99 14.17 2.22
CA ILE A 149 -11.02 15.19 2.49
C ILE A 149 -12.43 14.55 2.44
N GLN A 150 -12.72 13.75 1.42
CA GLN A 150 -14.00 13.05 1.33
C GLN A 150 -14.19 12.05 2.46
N LYS A 151 -13.13 11.33 2.85
CA LYS A 151 -13.15 10.44 4.01
C LYS A 151 -13.38 11.22 5.29
N SER A 152 -12.80 12.41 5.45
CA SER A 152 -12.95 13.25 6.63
C SER A 152 -14.33 13.89 6.72
N LYS A 153 -15.03 14.11 5.60
CA LYS A 153 -16.43 14.54 5.59
C LYS A 153 -17.39 13.49 6.16
N ARG A 154 -16.98 12.22 6.24
CA ARG A 154 -17.81 11.11 6.72
C ARG A 154 -17.37 10.62 8.10
N GLN A 155 -18.34 10.22 8.92
CA GLN A 155 -18.09 9.51 10.16
C GLN A 155 -18.28 8.02 9.93
N TRP A 156 -17.23 7.24 10.17
CA TRP A 156 -17.19 5.80 9.90
C TRP A 156 -17.42 4.94 11.15
N THR A 157 -17.59 5.60 12.31
CA THR A 157 -17.74 4.96 13.62
C THR A 157 -18.78 5.71 14.45
N GLY A 158 -19.71 4.99 15.09
CA GLY A 158 -20.80 5.59 15.87
C GLY A 158 -22.16 5.48 15.18
N PHE A 159 -23.19 6.02 15.81
CA PHE A 159 -24.58 5.95 15.30
C PHE A 159 -25.03 7.22 14.56
N TYR A 160 -24.31 8.33 14.75
CA TYR A 160 -24.60 9.64 14.18
C TYR A 160 -23.85 9.87 12.86
N THR A 161 -24.49 10.53 11.92
CA THR A 161 -23.80 11.19 10.80
C THR A 161 -23.16 12.51 11.29
N LYS A 162 -22.15 13.03 10.59
CA LYS A 162 -21.52 14.30 10.99
C LYS A 162 -22.51 15.46 11.04
N GLN A 163 -23.45 15.49 10.09
CA GLN A 163 -24.51 16.50 10.03
C GLN A 163 -25.41 16.44 11.27
N GLU A 164 -25.81 15.24 11.71
CA GLU A 164 -26.63 15.06 12.93
C GLU A 164 -25.90 15.49 14.22
N MET A 165 -24.57 15.32 14.29
CA MET A 165 -23.79 15.80 15.44
C MET A 165 -23.64 17.33 15.44
N ASP A 166 -23.45 17.94 14.27
CA ASP A 166 -23.35 19.39 14.10
C ASP A 166 -24.70 20.07 14.42
N ASP A 167 -25.81 19.40 14.11
CA ASP A 167 -27.18 19.83 14.42
C ASP A 167 -27.61 19.54 15.89
N ALA A 168 -26.69 19.06 16.73
CA ALA A 168 -26.94 18.69 18.14
C ALA A 168 -28.14 17.75 18.33
N PHE A 169 -28.33 16.82 17.39
CA PHE A 169 -29.40 15.82 17.46
C PHE A 169 -29.05 14.76 18.51
N GLU A 170 -29.88 14.60 19.54
CA GLU A 170 -29.71 13.60 20.60
C GLU A 170 -30.62 12.39 20.30
N ILE A 171 -30.02 11.23 19.99
CA ILE A 171 -30.77 9.98 19.78
C ILE A 171 -30.94 9.31 21.14
N ASP A 172 -32.19 9.19 21.59
CA ASP A 172 -32.54 8.35 22.74
C ASP A 172 -32.31 6.87 22.42
N ARG A 173 -31.81 6.11 23.40
CA ARG A 173 -31.40 4.70 23.20
C ARG A 173 -32.55 3.79 22.76
N ASP A 174 -33.79 4.18 23.03
CA ASP A 174 -34.99 3.42 22.71
C ASP A 174 -35.43 3.62 21.24
N ASP A 175 -35.01 4.70 20.59
CA ASP A 175 -35.35 5.01 19.19
C ASP A 175 -34.35 4.38 18.18
N LEU A 176 -33.30 3.70 18.67
CA LEU A 176 -32.22 3.16 17.83
C LEU A 176 -32.69 2.10 16.83
N ASP A 177 -33.61 1.24 17.23
CA ASP A 177 -34.10 0.16 16.36
C ASP A 177 -35.05 0.69 15.30
N ASP A 178 -35.79 1.77 15.60
CA ASP A 178 -36.64 2.47 14.63
C ASP A 178 -35.81 3.25 13.61
N ILE A 179 -34.73 3.91 14.04
CA ILE A 179 -33.77 4.58 13.13
C ILE A 179 -33.04 3.58 12.24
N ARG A 180 -32.69 2.40 12.75
CA ARG A 180 -32.09 1.34 11.91
C ARG A 180 -33.05 0.87 10.83
N LYS A 181 -34.31 0.71 11.19
CA LYS A 181 -35.35 0.27 10.27
C LYS A 181 -35.62 1.33 9.19
N SER A 182 -35.74 2.61 9.57
CA SER A 182 -35.93 3.70 8.60
C SER A 182 -34.74 3.83 7.64
N ARG A 183 -33.51 3.76 8.14
CA ARG A 183 -32.30 3.79 7.29
C ARG A 183 -32.20 2.60 6.34
N GLN A 184 -32.64 1.43 6.78
CA GLN A 184 -32.68 0.25 5.92
C GLN A 184 -33.75 0.38 4.82
N GLU A 185 -34.91 0.95 5.15
CA GLU A 185 -35.96 1.27 4.19
C GLU A 185 -35.51 2.33 3.16
N GLU A 186 -34.77 3.36 3.58
CA GLU A 186 -34.16 4.35 2.68
C GLU A 186 -33.11 3.75 1.75
N SER A 187 -32.25 2.87 2.27
CA SER A 187 -31.28 2.13 1.46
C SER A 187 -31.97 1.26 0.41
N ASP A 188 -33.03 0.55 0.80
CA ASP A 188 -33.78 -0.30 -0.13
C ASP A 188 -34.52 0.53 -1.20
N GLN A 189 -35.04 1.71 -0.82
CA GLN A 189 -35.65 2.65 -1.77
C GLN A 189 -34.62 3.23 -2.75
N SER A 190 -33.43 3.63 -2.27
CA SER A 190 -32.36 4.14 -3.14
C SER A 190 -31.85 3.07 -4.12
N MET A 191 -31.73 1.82 -3.68
CA MET A 191 -31.43 0.67 -4.54
C MET A 191 -32.52 0.43 -5.58
N LEU A 192 -33.79 0.61 -5.21
CA LEU A 192 -34.93 0.51 -6.13
C LEU A 192 -34.90 1.63 -7.17
N ALA A 193 -34.62 2.87 -6.75
CA ALA A 193 -34.46 4.02 -7.62
C ALA A 193 -33.27 3.84 -8.58
N MET A 194 -32.13 3.36 -8.09
CA MET A 194 -30.96 3.03 -8.91
C MET A 194 -31.28 1.91 -9.91
N LYS A 195 -32.01 0.88 -9.50
CA LYS A 195 -32.45 -0.21 -10.39
C LYS A 195 -33.45 0.27 -11.44
N ALA A 196 -34.34 1.21 -11.09
CA ALA A 196 -35.24 1.86 -12.02
C ALA A 196 -34.48 2.74 -13.02
N MET A 197 -33.51 3.53 -12.56
CA MET A 197 -32.63 4.34 -13.40
C MET A 197 -31.79 3.47 -14.34
N MET A 198 -31.26 2.34 -13.88
CA MET A 198 -30.54 1.37 -14.71
C MET A 198 -31.45 0.68 -15.74
N ARG A 199 -32.73 0.44 -15.40
CA ARG A 199 -33.72 -0.05 -16.38
C ARG A 199 -34.10 1.03 -17.39
N PHE A 200 -34.23 2.27 -16.96
CA PHE A 200 -34.48 3.42 -17.82
C PHE A 200 -33.32 3.65 -18.80
N ALA A 201 -32.07 3.66 -18.32
CA ALA A 201 -30.89 3.78 -19.18
C ALA A 201 -30.75 2.61 -20.18
N ARG A 202 -31.22 1.41 -19.82
CA ARG A 202 -31.14 0.22 -20.70
C ARG A 202 -32.31 0.08 -21.68
N SER A 203 -33.49 0.63 -21.37
CA SER A 203 -34.72 0.38 -22.15
C SER A 203 -35.51 1.62 -22.55
N GLY A 204 -35.09 2.82 -22.11
CA GLY A 204 -35.71 4.10 -22.45
C GLY A 204 -37.13 4.31 -21.88
N ARG A 205 -37.55 3.48 -20.91
CA ARG A 205 -38.81 3.59 -20.17
C ARG A 205 -38.58 3.52 -18.68
#